data_AF-A0AAU7ZEU6-F1
#
_entry.id   AF-A0AAU7ZEU6-F1
#
_cell.length_a   1.000
_cell.length_b   1.000
_cell.length_c   1.000
_cell.angle_alpha   90.00
_cell.angle_beta   90.00
_cell.angle_gamma   90.00
#
_symmetry.space_group_name_H-M   'P 1'
#
loop_
_entity.id
_entity.type
_entity.pdbx_description
1 polymer ?
#
loop_
_entity_poly.entity_id
_entity_poly.type
_entity_poly.pdbx_seq_one_letter_code
_entity_poly.pdbx_strand_id
1 'polypeptide(L)'
;MRTASGIIDARGKIIAGVVLITAGYSADGKYSHYLLVQSPVTFGDISLAAGSYVIGWQRGEDDLVVKFYEAVTGKEQGTVTAHRLATGSRVESFRIWPPSNNSILQIGRFAIPYVLEK
;
A
#
# COMPACT_ATOMS: atom_id res chain seq x y z
N MET A 1 -6.86 -8.63 -13.08
CA MET A 1 -6.63 -7.55 -12.10
C MET A 1 -6.83 -8.15 -10.72
N ARG A 2 -5.85 -8.09 -9.81
CA ARG A 2 -6.10 -8.52 -8.42
C ARG A 2 -6.90 -7.41 -7.75
N THR A 3 -8.09 -7.75 -7.26
CA THR A 3 -8.98 -6.84 -6.53
C THR A 3 -8.69 -6.82 -5.04
N ALA A 4 -7.84 -7.75 -4.55
CA ALA A 4 -7.37 -7.79 -3.18
C ALA A 4 -5.95 -8.34 -3.08
N SER A 5 -5.21 -7.89 -2.06
CA SER A 5 -3.92 -8.43 -1.63
C SER A 5 -3.83 -8.38 -0.11
N GLY A 6 -2.99 -9.19 0.50
CA GLY A 6 -2.76 -9.12 1.94
C GLY A 6 -1.64 -10.01 2.42
N ILE A 7 -1.25 -9.78 3.67
CA ILE A 7 -0.26 -10.56 4.42
C ILE A 7 -0.88 -11.00 5.74
N ILE A 8 -0.52 -12.21 6.18
CA ILE A 8 -0.97 -12.83 7.42
C ILE A 8 0.24 -13.24 8.27
N ASP A 9 0.06 -13.37 9.59
CA ASP A 9 1.07 -13.88 10.50
C ASP A 9 1.15 -15.42 10.47
N ALA A 10 2.12 -15.98 11.21
CA ALA A 10 2.32 -17.44 11.30
C ALA A 10 1.14 -18.20 11.92
N ARG A 11 0.19 -17.51 12.56
CA ARG A 11 -1.03 -18.07 13.17
C ARG A 11 -2.25 -17.87 12.26
N GLY A 12 -2.08 -17.35 11.05
CA GLY A 12 -3.15 -17.10 10.10
C GLY A 12 -3.94 -15.80 10.35
N LYS A 13 -3.49 -14.93 11.28
CA LYS A 13 -4.13 -13.64 11.53
C LYS A 13 -3.70 -12.63 10.47
N ILE A 14 -4.63 -11.82 9.95
CA ILE A 14 -4.32 -10.75 9.00
C ILE A 14 -3.39 -9.73 9.67
N ILE A 15 -2.31 -9.35 8.99
CA ILE A 15 -1.42 -8.25 9.38
C ILE A 15 -1.84 -6.99 8.63
N ALA A 16 -2.00 -7.10 7.31
CA ALA A 16 -2.51 -6.05 6.46
C ALA A 16 -3.25 -6.64 5.25
N GLY A 17 -4.35 -6.01 4.85
CA GLY A 17 -5.14 -6.41 3.68
C GLY A 17 -5.57 -5.18 2.90
N VAL A 18 -5.56 -5.26 1.58
CA VAL A 18 -5.91 -4.14 0.70
C VAL A 18 -6.91 -4.62 -0.35
N VAL A 19 -7.90 -3.79 -0.65
CA VAL A 19 -8.89 -4.06 -1.72
C VAL A 19 -9.05 -2.85 -2.61
N LEU A 20 -9.30 -3.08 -3.90
CA LEU A 20 -9.66 -2.03 -4.84
C LEU A 20 -11.07 -1.52 -4.52
N ILE A 21 -11.23 -0.20 -4.36
CA ILE A 21 -12.57 0.43 -4.27
C ILE A 21 -13.03 0.85 -5.65
N THR A 22 -14.34 0.77 -5.93
CA THR A 22 -14.95 1.08 -7.24
C THR A 22 -14.34 2.33 -7.88
N ALA A 23 -13.95 2.22 -9.15
CA ALA A 23 -13.16 3.21 -9.89
C ALA A 23 -13.72 4.65 -9.91
N GLY A 24 -14.99 4.85 -9.56
CA GLY A 24 -15.62 6.17 -9.46
C GLY A 24 -15.07 7.08 -8.36
N TYR A 25 -14.35 6.54 -7.36
CA TYR A 25 -13.73 7.34 -6.28
C TYR A 25 -12.28 7.75 -6.58
N SER A 26 -11.67 7.22 -7.63
CA SER A 26 -10.31 7.59 -8.06
C SER A 26 -10.33 8.90 -8.85
N ALA A 27 -10.85 9.97 -8.25
CA ALA A 27 -10.65 11.32 -8.76
C ALA A 27 -9.18 11.70 -8.55
N ASP A 28 -8.46 11.94 -9.64
CA ASP A 28 -7.05 12.37 -9.64
C ASP A 28 -6.12 11.45 -8.82
N GLY A 29 -6.41 10.15 -8.83
CA GLY A 29 -5.60 9.16 -8.12
C GLY A 29 -5.71 9.18 -6.60
N LYS A 30 -6.61 9.97 -5.99
CA LYS A 30 -6.65 10.19 -4.53
C LYS A 30 -7.12 8.98 -3.69
N TYR A 31 -8.16 8.27 -4.14
CA TYR A 31 -8.73 7.12 -3.40
C TYR A 31 -8.94 5.93 -4.34
N SER A 32 -7.97 5.03 -4.35
CA SER A 32 -7.95 3.86 -5.24
C SER A 32 -8.12 2.55 -4.48
N HIS A 33 -7.53 2.44 -3.29
CA HIS A 33 -7.49 1.20 -2.53
C HIS A 33 -7.86 1.45 -1.08
N TYR A 34 -8.63 0.54 -0.49
CA TYR A 34 -8.87 0.50 0.95
C TYR A 34 -7.87 -0.47 1.59
N LEU A 35 -7.13 0.00 2.60
CA LEU A 35 -6.12 -0.74 3.34
C LEU A 35 -6.57 -0.94 4.80
N LEU A 36 -6.69 -2.19 5.21
CA LEU A 36 -6.85 -2.60 6.60
C LEU A 36 -5.48 -2.94 7.18
N VAL A 37 -5.09 -2.25 8.25
CA VAL A 37 -3.88 -2.52 9.04
C VAL A 37 -4.32 -3.12 10.38
N GLN A 38 -3.83 -4.30 10.72
CA GLN A 38 -4.13 -4.98 11.99
C GLN A 38 -2.93 -5.05 12.94
N SER A 39 -1.73 -4.73 12.46
CA SER A 39 -0.51 -4.57 13.24
C SER A 39 0.21 -3.31 12.74
N PRO A 40 0.83 -2.49 13.61
CA PRO A 40 1.49 -1.28 13.17
C PRO A 40 2.54 -1.57 12.09
N VAL A 41 2.54 -0.73 11.06
CA VAL A 41 3.38 -0.88 9.87
C VAL A 41 3.86 0.49 9.43
N THR A 42 5.13 0.57 9.05
CA THR A 42 5.72 1.78 8.48
C THR A 42 6.02 1.54 7.00
N PHE A 43 5.40 2.33 6.12
CA PHE A 43 5.65 2.34 4.67
C PHE A 43 6.53 3.53 4.33
N GLY A 44 7.79 3.29 3.96
CA GLY A 44 8.80 4.35 3.85
C GLY A 44 8.97 5.08 5.18
N ASP A 45 8.52 6.33 5.24
CA ASP A 45 8.52 7.21 6.40
C ASP A 45 7.14 7.37 7.06
N ILE A 46 6.11 6.69 6.56
CA ILE A 46 4.74 6.79 7.06
C ILE A 46 4.40 5.64 8.00
N SER A 47 4.28 5.93 9.30
CA SER A 47 3.85 4.97 10.33
C SER A 47 2.34 4.94 10.47
N LEU A 48 1.75 3.76 10.29
CA LEU A 48 0.31 3.52 10.43
C LEU A 48 0.06 2.58 11.60
N ALA A 49 -0.79 3.01 12.53
CA ALA A 49 -1.32 2.15 13.58
C ALA A 49 -2.35 1.14 13.02
N ALA A 50 -2.83 0.24 13.87
CA ALA A 50 -3.97 -0.60 13.51
C ALA A 50 -5.19 0.27 13.20
N GLY A 51 -5.80 0.08 12.04
CA GLY A 51 -6.83 0.97 11.53
C GLY A 51 -7.23 0.69 10.09
N SER A 52 -8.11 1.55 9.58
CA SER A 52 -8.62 1.51 8.22
C SER A 52 -8.19 2.75 7.46
N TYR A 53 -7.61 2.56 6.29
CA TYR A 53 -7.01 3.61 5.48
C TYR A 53 -7.49 3.52 4.04
N VAL A 54 -7.36 4.62 3.32
CA VAL A 54 -7.48 4.65 1.87
C VAL A 54 -6.19 5.19 1.27
N ILE A 55 -5.79 4.59 0.15
CA ILE A 55 -4.53 4.87 -0.53
C ILE A 55 -4.83 5.31 -1.95
N GLY A 56 -4.11 6.33 -2.38
CA GLY A 56 -4.10 6.83 -3.74
C GLY A 56 -2.68 7.02 -4.24
N TRP A 57 -2.51 7.17 -5.56
CA TRP A 57 -1.24 7.59 -6.12
C TRP A 57 -1.40 8.39 -7.40
N GLN A 58 -0.45 9.30 -7.61
CA GLN A 58 -0.24 10.01 -8.87
C GLN A 58 1.09 9.56 -9.48
N ARG A 59 1.14 9.51 -10.81
CA ARG A 59 2.33 9.07 -11.53
C ARG A 59 3.21 10.27 -11.88
N GLY A 60 4.47 10.22 -11.47
CA GLY A 60 5.53 11.11 -11.94
C GLY A 60 6.23 10.54 -13.17
N GLU A 61 7.44 11.02 -13.46
CA GLU A 61 8.22 10.58 -14.63
C GLU A 61 8.75 9.14 -14.46
N ASP A 62 9.40 8.85 -13.34
CA ASP A 62 9.91 7.50 -12.99
C ASP A 62 9.59 7.09 -11.53
N ASP A 63 8.49 7.63 -10.99
CA ASP A 63 7.99 7.31 -9.64
C ASP A 63 6.45 7.35 -9.55
N LEU A 64 5.95 6.93 -8.38
CA LEU A 64 4.58 7.22 -7.96
C LEU A 64 4.60 7.99 -6.64
N VAL A 65 3.85 9.09 -6.56
CA VAL A 65 3.58 9.79 -5.31
C VAL A 65 2.36 9.14 -4.67
N VAL A 66 2.57 8.38 -3.60
CA VAL A 66 1.55 7.58 -2.93
C VAL A 66 1.10 8.28 -1.66
N LYS A 67 -0.21 8.46 -1.50
CA LYS A 67 -0.81 9.18 -0.37
C LYS A 67 -1.69 8.26 0.45
N PHE A 68 -1.60 8.40 1.77
CA PHE A 68 -2.35 7.61 2.74
C PHE A 68 -3.31 8.52 3.50
N TYR A 69 -4.56 8.08 3.64
CA TYR A 69 -5.59 8.78 4.39
C TYR A 69 -6.28 7.83 5.34
N GLU A 70 -6.71 8.33 6.50
CA GLU A 70 -7.63 7.60 7.37
C GLU A 70 -8.97 7.42 6.65
N ALA A 71 -9.47 6.18 6.57
CA ALA A 71 -10.67 5.88 5.79
C ALA A 71 -11.94 6.53 6.37
N VAL A 72 -11.99 6.70 7.70
CA VAL A 72 -13.17 7.23 8.40
C VAL A 72 -13.29 8.74 8.24
N THR A 73 -12.17 9.46 8.32
CA THR A 73 -12.17 10.93 8.38
C THR A 73 -11.69 11.59 7.09
N GLY A 74 -10.98 10.85 6.23
CA GLY A 74 -10.28 11.40 5.08
C GLY A 74 -9.03 12.21 5.44
N LYS A 75 -8.59 12.20 6.70
CA LYS A 75 -7.39 12.92 7.15
C LYS A 75 -6.14 12.28 6.53
N GLU A 76 -5.33 13.08 5.84
CA GLU A 76 -4.04 12.65 5.31
C GLU A 76 -3.10 12.23 6.45
N GLN A 77 -2.57 11.02 6.35
CA GLN A 77 -1.56 10.46 7.26
C GLN A 77 -0.14 10.74 6.76
N GLY A 78 0.01 10.88 5.44
CA GLY A 78 1.25 11.28 4.82
C GLY A 78 1.36 10.86 3.37
N THR A 79 2.52 11.16 2.80
CA THR A 79 2.86 10.92 1.40
C THR A 79 4.25 10.27 1.33
N VAL A 80 4.39 9.24 0.50
CA VAL A 80 5.66 8.53 0.26
C VAL A 80 5.86 8.33 -1.25
N THR A 81 7.12 8.37 -1.69
CA THR A 81 7.47 8.11 -3.08
C THR A 81 7.76 6.62 -3.30
N ALA A 82 7.04 5.99 -4.21
CA ALA A 82 7.33 4.65 -4.70
C ALA A 82 8.31 4.73 -5.86
N HIS A 83 9.47 4.10 -5.73
CA HIS A 83 10.50 4.11 -6.77
C HIS A 83 10.42 2.87 -7.64
N ARG A 84 10.86 3.01 -8.90
CA ARG A 84 10.90 1.89 -9.83
C ARG A 84 11.84 0.80 -9.33
N LEU A 85 11.39 -0.45 -9.39
CA LEU A 85 12.20 -1.62 -9.05
C LEU A 85 13.37 -1.73 -10.03
N ALA A 86 14.60 -1.79 -9.49
CA ALA A 86 15.82 -1.91 -10.27
C ALA A 86 15.96 -3.27 -10.98
N THR A 87 15.33 -4.32 -10.43
CA THR A 87 15.43 -5.70 -10.94
C THR A 87 14.05 -6.36 -11.02
N GLY A 88 13.89 -7.22 -12.03
CA GLY A 88 12.66 -7.99 -12.27
C GLY A 88 11.71 -7.37 -13.32
N SER A 89 11.06 -8.22 -14.11
CA SER A 89 10.06 -7.81 -15.12
C SER A 89 8.62 -7.83 -14.60
N ARG A 90 8.42 -8.26 -13.35
CA ARG A 90 7.11 -8.56 -12.79
C ARG A 90 6.32 -7.27 -12.53
N VAL A 91 5.21 -7.13 -13.26
CA VAL A 91 4.25 -6.05 -13.06
C VAL A 91 3.09 -6.59 -12.22
N GLU A 92 2.86 -5.99 -11.06
CA GLU A 92 1.73 -6.32 -10.19
C GLU A 92 0.72 -5.17 -10.21
N SER A 93 -0.58 -5.43 -10.15
CA SER A 93 -1.56 -4.33 -10.09
C SER A 93 -1.45 -3.57 -8.76
N PHE A 94 -1.46 -4.31 -7.66
CA PHE A 94 -1.19 -3.84 -6.31
C PHE A 94 -0.87 -5.08 -5.47
N ARG A 95 0.25 -5.07 -4.73
CA ARG A 95 0.64 -6.22 -3.92
C ARG A 95 1.45 -5.82 -2.70
N ILE A 96 1.00 -6.24 -1.52
CA ILE A 96 1.83 -6.26 -0.31
C ILE A 96 2.48 -7.64 -0.27
N TRP A 97 3.81 -7.66 -0.37
CA TRP A 97 4.57 -8.92 -0.33
C TRP A 97 4.80 -9.35 1.12
N PRO A 98 4.80 -10.66 1.43
CA PRO A 98 5.18 -11.13 2.77
C PRO A 98 6.62 -10.71 3.13
N PRO A 99 6.91 -10.33 4.39
CA PRO A 99 8.24 -9.89 4.79
C PRO A 99 9.33 -10.95 4.54
N SER A 100 8.98 -12.23 4.64
CA SER A 100 9.87 -13.37 4.37
C SER A 100 10.32 -13.48 2.91
N ASN A 101 9.59 -12.84 1.99
CA ASN A 101 9.86 -12.89 0.56
C ASN A 101 10.49 -11.57 0.11
N ASN A 102 9.80 -10.47 0.37
CA ASN A 102 10.26 -9.12 0.05
C ASN A 102 9.41 -8.11 0.83
N SER A 103 10.01 -7.29 1.68
CA SER A 103 9.27 -6.31 2.51
C SER A 103 8.93 -5.05 1.70
N ILE A 104 8.11 -5.21 0.66
CA ILE A 104 7.66 -4.10 -0.19
C ILE A 104 6.15 -4.12 -0.44
N LEU A 105 5.59 -2.92 -0.58
CA LEU A 105 4.33 -2.67 -1.26
C LEU A 105 4.64 -2.34 -2.72
N GLN A 106 4.15 -3.15 -3.66
CA GLN A 106 4.38 -3.00 -5.10
C GLN A 106 3.12 -2.52 -5.82
N ILE A 107 3.28 -1.49 -6.66
CA ILE A 107 2.26 -0.92 -7.54
C ILE A 107 2.87 -0.85 -8.95
N GLY A 108 2.39 -1.66 -9.88
CA GLY A 108 3.02 -1.80 -11.19
C GLY A 108 4.46 -2.29 -11.09
N ARG A 109 5.40 -1.43 -11.48
CA ARG A 109 6.86 -1.64 -11.36
C ARG A 109 7.49 -0.78 -10.27
N PHE A 110 6.68 -0.10 -9.47
CA PHE A 110 7.13 0.79 -8.40
C PHE A 110 6.93 0.10 -7.05
N ALA A 111 7.79 0.42 -6.10
CA ALA A 111 7.74 -0.19 -4.79
C ALA A 111 8.04 0.81 -3.67
N ILE A 112 7.39 0.59 -2.53
CA ILE A 112 7.65 1.27 -1.26
C ILE A 112 8.14 0.20 -0.28
N PRO A 113 9.32 0.34 0.33
CA PRO A 113 9.75 -0.56 1.39
C PRO A 113 8.84 -0.40 2.61
N TYR A 114 8.61 -1.48 3.34
CA TYR A 114 7.89 -1.40 4.60
C TYR A 114 8.56 -2.21 5.70
N VAL A 115 8.29 -1.83 6.94
CA VAL A 115 8.68 -2.58 8.13
C VAL A 115 7.46 -2.81 9.02
N LEU A 116 7.36 -4.01 9.58
CA LEU A 116 6.38 -4.29 10.63
C LEU A 116 6.98 -3.88 11.96
N GLU A 117 6.24 -3.11 12.74
CA GLU A 117 6.65 -2.79 14.11
C GLU A 117 6.28 -3.94 15.04
N LYS A 118 7.07 -4.15 16.09
CA LYS A 118 6.87 -5.25 17.05
C LYS A 118 5.81 -4.91 18.08
#